data_AF-F3FV04-F1
#
_entry.id   AF-F3FV04-F1
#
_cell.length_a   1.000
_cell.length_b   1.000
_cell.length_c   1.000
_cell.angle_alpha   90.00
_cell.angle_beta   90.00
_cell.angle_gamma   90.00
#
_symmetry.space_group_name_H-M   'P 1'
#
loop_
_entity.id
_entity.type
_entity.pdbx_description
1 polymer ?
#
loop_
_entity_poly.entity_id
_entity_poly.type
_entity_poly.pdbx_seq_one_letter_code
_entity_poly.pdbx_strand_id
1 'polypeptide(L)'
;KAWCSGASALSHALITAWDTEHRQQLVAVRLDQPGVHMTSDGWRAVGMGATGSIDVVFDNAIGQAIGKPGGYLDRPGFWQGGIGIAACWYGASRAIAQRLVAHVGKREDPHALAHLGAVDVALHAAIDVLRAAAAHLDQAPAENAEILARRC
;
A
#
# COMPACT_ATOMS: atom_id res chain seq x y z
N LYS A 1 -16.66 7.54 -5.07
CA LYS A 1 -15.39 7.19 -4.39
C LYS A 1 -14.24 7.46 -5.34
N ALA A 2 -13.25 8.24 -4.91
CA ALA A 2 -12.13 8.63 -5.76
C ALA A 2 -10.98 7.59 -5.76
N TRP A 3 -10.21 7.56 -6.85
CA TRP A 3 -8.92 6.86 -7.01
C TRP A 3 -8.96 5.36 -6.74
N CYS A 4 -9.95 4.69 -7.34
CA CYS A 4 -10.14 3.24 -7.25
C CYS A 4 -9.23 2.52 -8.26
N SER A 5 -8.01 2.20 -7.85
CA SER A 5 -7.07 1.42 -8.65
C SER A 5 -7.64 0.03 -9.00
N GLY A 6 -7.49 -0.39 -10.25
CA GLY A 6 -7.93 -1.69 -10.74
C GLY A 6 -9.45 -1.86 -10.86
N ALA A 7 -10.24 -0.80 -10.67
CA ALA A 7 -11.71 -0.90 -10.65
C ALA A 7 -12.29 -1.64 -11.85
N SER A 8 -11.75 -1.43 -13.06
CA SER A 8 -12.19 -2.08 -14.30
C SER A 8 -11.89 -3.59 -14.39
N ALA A 9 -11.06 -4.12 -13.51
CA ALA A 9 -10.64 -5.53 -13.50
C ALA A 9 -11.14 -6.31 -12.27
N LEU A 10 -11.80 -5.64 -11.32
CA LEU A 10 -12.26 -6.24 -10.07
C LEU A 10 -13.76 -6.59 -10.14
N SER A 11 -14.15 -7.66 -9.45
CA SER A 11 -15.57 -8.02 -9.32
C SER A 11 -16.26 -7.29 -8.17
N HIS A 12 -15.50 -6.93 -7.13
CA HIS A 12 -15.99 -6.28 -5.92
C HIS A 12 -15.04 -5.16 -5.52
N ALA A 13 -15.61 -4.08 -4.99
CA ALA A 13 -14.87 -3.06 -4.27
C ALA A 13 -15.06 -3.25 -2.77
N LEU A 14 -13.98 -3.07 -2.01
CA LEU A 14 -14.04 -2.81 -0.57
C LEU A 14 -13.97 -1.30 -0.36
N ILE A 15 -15.02 -0.72 0.21
CA ILE A 15 -15.12 0.72 0.47
C ILE A 15 -15.42 0.96 1.95
N THR A 16 -15.02 2.12 2.44
CA THR A 16 -15.45 2.61 3.75
C THR A 16 -16.69 3.49 3.59
N ALA A 17 -17.71 3.21 4.39
CA ALA A 17 -18.93 4.00 4.51
C ALA A 17 -19.14 4.41 5.97
N TRP A 18 -20.08 5.32 6.21
CA TRP A 18 -20.52 5.69 7.55
C TRP A 18 -21.88 5.05 7.82
N ASP A 19 -22.01 4.35 8.94
CA ASP A 19 -23.30 3.79 9.36
C ASP A 19 -24.23 4.87 9.96
N THR A 20 -25.44 4.46 10.35
CA THR A 20 -26.46 5.35 10.95
C THR A 20 -26.04 5.92 12.31
N GLU A 21 -25.02 5.35 12.95
CA GLU A 21 -24.43 5.82 14.21
C GLU A 21 -23.13 6.62 13.96
N HIS A 22 -22.84 7.01 12.72
CA HIS A 22 -21.62 7.73 12.33
C HIS A 22 -20.32 6.98 12.64
N ARG A 23 -20.33 5.65 12.62
CA ARG A 23 -19.13 4.82 12.71
C ARG A 23 -18.66 4.40 11.33
N GLN A 24 -17.35 4.25 11.17
CA GLN A 24 -16.78 3.77 9.92
C GLN A 24 -17.04 2.26 9.76
N GLN A 25 -17.66 1.87 8.65
CA GLN A 25 -17.97 0.49 8.31
C GLN A 25 -17.26 0.10 7.00
N LEU A 26 -16.61 -1.07 6.98
CA LEU A 26 -16.12 -1.66 5.74
C LEU A 26 -17.28 -2.34 5.01
N VAL A 27 -17.43 -2.07 3.73
CA VAL A 27 -18.53 -2.58 2.90
C VAL A 27 -17.96 -3.17 1.61
N ALA A 28 -18.37 -4.40 1.29
CA ALA A 28 -18.12 -5.02 0.00
C ALA A 28 -19.27 -4.71 -0.96
N VAL A 29 -18.95 -4.16 -2.12
CA VAL A 29 -19.93 -3.80 -3.15
C VAL A 29 -19.56 -4.50 -4.45
N ARG A 30 -20.50 -5.24 -5.03
CA ARG A 30 -20.35 -5.79 -6.38
C ARG A 30 -20.29 -4.67 -7.41
N LEU A 31 -19.29 -4.70 -8.28
CA LEU A 31 -19.03 -3.63 -9.25
C LEU A 31 -19.89 -3.73 -10.51
N ASP A 32 -20.59 -4.84 -10.72
CA ASP A 32 -21.48 -5.08 -11.86
C ASP A 32 -22.94 -4.71 -11.59
N GLN A 33 -23.23 -4.03 -10.47
CA GLN A 33 -24.57 -3.56 -10.15
C GLN A 33 -25.00 -2.41 -11.07
N PRO A 34 -26.30 -2.29 -11.40
CA PRO A 34 -26.81 -1.18 -12.22
C PRO A 34 -26.48 0.21 -11.65
N GLY A 35 -26.40 0.35 -10.33
CA GLY A 35 -26.07 1.59 -9.63
C GLY A 35 -24.57 1.86 -9.44
N VAL A 36 -23.69 1.10 -10.09
CA VAL A 36 -22.24 1.31 -10.03
C VAL A 36 -21.73 1.78 -11.38
N HIS A 37 -21.12 2.96 -11.40
CA HIS A 37 -20.64 3.58 -12.63
C HIS A 37 -19.16 3.94 -12.50
N MET A 38 -18.35 3.38 -13.39
CA MET A 38 -16.95 3.74 -13.56
C MET A 38 -16.86 5.01 -14.39
N THR A 39 -16.11 6.00 -13.94
CA THR A 39 -15.90 7.24 -14.70
C THR A 39 -14.67 7.13 -15.60
N SER A 40 -14.57 8.01 -16.60
CA SER A 40 -13.31 8.28 -17.30
C SER A 40 -12.39 9.21 -16.52
N ASP A 41 -12.93 9.86 -15.49
CA ASP A 41 -12.19 10.74 -14.59
C ASP A 41 -11.46 9.93 -13.51
N GLY A 42 -10.33 10.47 -13.03
CA GLY A 42 -9.50 9.78 -12.07
C GLY A 42 -8.12 10.41 -11.91
N TRP A 43 -7.29 9.77 -11.08
CA TRP A 43 -5.94 10.24 -10.83
C TRP A 43 -5.03 9.92 -12.02
N ARG A 44 -4.54 10.97 -12.69
CA ARG A 44 -3.54 10.85 -13.78
C ARG A 44 -2.15 10.61 -13.19
N ALA A 45 -1.92 9.40 -12.70
CA ALA A 45 -0.68 9.01 -12.05
C ALA A 45 0.51 9.05 -13.02
N VAL A 46 1.57 9.80 -12.69
CA VAL A 46 2.85 9.76 -13.43
C VAL A 46 3.56 8.42 -13.24
N GLY A 47 3.46 7.84 -12.04
CA GLY A 47 3.91 6.47 -11.73
C GLY A 47 2.72 5.51 -11.60
N MET A 48 2.94 4.22 -11.83
CA MET A 48 1.91 3.17 -11.71
C MET A 48 0.66 3.39 -12.60
N GLY A 49 0.80 4.08 -13.74
CA GLY A 49 -0.33 4.39 -14.64
C GLY A 49 -1.11 3.16 -15.12
N ALA A 50 -0.45 2.00 -15.23
CA ALA A 50 -1.09 0.72 -15.56
C ALA A 50 -2.15 0.26 -14.54
N THR A 51 -2.16 0.82 -13.33
CA THR A 51 -3.18 0.50 -12.31
C THR A 51 -4.57 1.05 -12.62
N GLY A 52 -4.70 1.97 -13.59
CA GLY A 52 -6.01 2.47 -14.02
C GLY A 52 -6.84 3.05 -12.87
N SER A 53 -6.28 4.04 -12.16
CA SER A 53 -6.92 4.63 -10.98
C SER A 53 -8.00 5.64 -11.38
N ILE A 54 -9.25 5.15 -11.43
CA ILE A 54 -10.44 5.91 -11.82
C ILE A 54 -11.35 6.21 -10.64
N ASP A 55 -12.27 7.14 -10.80
CA ASP A 55 -13.34 7.33 -9.84
C ASP A 55 -14.50 6.35 -10.12
N VAL A 56 -15.18 5.93 -9.05
CA VAL A 56 -16.34 5.04 -9.14
C VAL A 56 -17.50 5.68 -8.39
N VAL A 57 -18.60 5.86 -9.09
CA VAL A 57 -19.86 6.39 -8.55
C VAL A 57 -20.72 5.21 -8.11
N PHE A 58 -21.29 5.35 -6.91
CA PHE A 58 -22.21 4.38 -6.31
C PHE A 58 -23.53 5.11 -6.06
N ASP A 59 -24.55 4.80 -6.85
CA ASP A 59 -25.90 5.34 -6.76
C ASP A 59 -26.87 4.23 -6.38
N ASN A 60 -27.44 4.30 -5.18
CA ASN A 60 -28.32 3.25 -4.62
C ASN A 60 -27.73 1.83 -4.71
N ALA A 61 -26.40 1.69 -4.73
CA ALA A 61 -25.71 0.41 -4.80
C ALA A 61 -25.85 -0.36 -3.48
N ILE A 62 -26.08 -1.66 -3.58
CA ILE A 62 -26.23 -2.53 -2.41
C ILE A 62 -24.85 -3.03 -1.99
N GLY A 63 -24.54 -2.87 -0.72
CA GLY A 63 -23.29 -3.32 -0.13
C GLY A 63 -23.51 -4.31 1.01
N GLN A 64 -22.57 -5.24 1.18
CA GLN A 64 -22.51 -6.15 2.32
C GLN A 64 -21.54 -5.59 3.37
N ALA A 65 -22.02 -5.40 4.60
CA ALA A 65 -21.15 -5.02 5.71
C ALA A 65 -20.13 -6.13 6.01
N ILE A 66 -18.85 -5.76 6.10
CA ILE A 66 -17.74 -6.66 6.42
C ILE A 66 -17.24 -6.37 7.83
N GLY A 67 -17.46 -7.33 8.73
CA GLY A 67 -17.09 -7.20 10.14
C GLY A 67 -17.88 -6.11 10.89
N LYS A 68 -17.50 -5.88 12.14
CA LYS A 68 -18.07 -4.81 12.97
C LYS A 68 -17.62 -3.42 12.50
N PRO A 69 -18.37 -2.34 12.81
CA PRO A 69 -17.88 -0.98 12.66
C PRO A 69 -16.52 -0.78 13.34
N GLY A 70 -15.59 -0.08 12.68
CA GLY A 70 -14.20 0.10 13.10
C GLY A 70 -13.29 -1.14 12.93
N GLY A 71 -13.85 -2.32 12.69
CA GLY A 71 -13.11 -3.59 12.72
C GLY A 71 -11.99 -3.72 11.68
N TYR A 72 -12.03 -2.95 10.59
CA TYR A 72 -10.96 -2.96 9.58
C TYR A 72 -9.66 -2.33 10.06
N LEU A 73 -9.72 -1.33 10.95
CA LEU A 73 -8.50 -0.71 11.51
C LEU A 73 -8.01 -1.49 12.73
N ASP A 74 -8.92 -2.13 13.46
CA ASP A 74 -8.60 -2.95 14.64
C ASP A 74 -7.88 -4.27 14.31
N ARG A 75 -7.99 -4.78 13.07
CA ARG A 75 -7.41 -6.09 12.73
C ARG A 75 -5.88 -6.02 12.74
N PRO A 76 -5.19 -7.06 13.28
CA PRO A 76 -3.73 -7.17 13.18
C PRO A 76 -3.20 -7.03 11.74
N GLY A 77 -3.95 -7.57 10.79
CA GLY A 77 -3.62 -7.53 9.36
C GLY A 77 -3.53 -6.13 8.75
N PHE A 78 -4.07 -5.08 9.38
CA PHE A 78 -3.97 -3.71 8.88
C PHE A 78 -2.51 -3.23 8.91
N TRP A 79 -1.86 -3.35 10.07
CA TRP A 79 -0.46 -2.97 10.25
C TRP A 79 0.50 -3.91 9.52
N GLN A 80 0.17 -5.20 9.45
CA GLN A 80 0.92 -6.16 8.63
C GLN A 80 0.92 -5.77 7.15
N GLY A 81 -0.22 -5.33 6.62
CA GLY A 81 -0.32 -4.82 5.27
C GLY A 81 0.58 -3.60 5.02
N GLY A 82 0.66 -2.69 6.00
CA GLY A 82 1.58 -1.55 5.96
C GLY A 82 3.05 -1.96 5.83
N ILE A 83 3.49 -2.96 6.61
CA ILE A 83 4.84 -3.53 6.51
C ILE A 83 5.09 -4.13 5.12
N GLY A 84 4.08 -4.81 4.55
CA GLY A 84 4.16 -5.33 3.18
C GLY A 84 4.40 -4.24 2.13
N ILE A 85 3.75 -3.08 2.28
CA ILE A 85 3.99 -1.92 1.40
C ILE A 85 5.42 -1.38 1.58
N ALA A 86 5.93 -1.28 2.81
CA ALA A 86 7.31 -0.88 3.07
C ALA A 86 8.32 -1.85 2.40
N ALA A 87 8.05 -3.16 2.44
CA ALA A 87 8.87 -4.16 1.75
C ALA A 87 8.89 -3.98 0.22
N CYS A 88 7.74 -3.65 -0.39
CA CYS A 88 7.66 -3.32 -1.82
C CYS A 88 8.53 -2.09 -2.16
N TRP A 89 8.45 -1.04 -1.34
CA TRP A 89 9.29 0.16 -1.52
C TRP A 89 10.77 -0.13 -1.36
N TYR A 90 11.16 -0.96 -0.39
CA TYR A 90 12.54 -1.41 -0.26
C TYR A 90 13.03 -2.13 -1.53
N GLY A 91 12.21 -3.00 -2.13
CA GLY A 91 12.52 -3.64 -3.40
C GLY A 91 12.80 -2.64 -4.52
N ALA A 92 11.99 -1.59 -4.65
CA ALA A 92 12.20 -0.51 -5.61
C ALA A 92 13.48 0.29 -5.32
N SER A 93 13.74 0.64 -4.06
CA SER A 93 14.94 1.36 -3.64
C SER A 93 16.22 0.58 -3.94
N ARG A 94 16.22 -0.75 -3.78
CA ARG A 94 17.35 -1.60 -4.19
C ARG A 94 17.63 -1.51 -5.68
N ALA A 95 16.59 -1.52 -6.52
CA ALA A 95 16.75 -1.42 -7.96
C ALA A 95 17.37 -0.07 -8.36
N ILE A 96 17.00 1.03 -7.67
CA ILE A 96 17.63 2.34 -7.85
C ILE A 96 19.10 2.30 -7.41
N ALA A 97 19.41 1.74 -6.24
CA ALA A 97 20.79 1.66 -5.75
C ALA A 97 21.69 0.84 -6.68
N GLN A 98 21.20 -0.25 -7.27
CA GLN A 98 21.94 -1.02 -8.28
C GLN A 98 22.33 -0.16 -9.49
N ARG A 99 21.45 0.77 -9.91
CA ARG A 99 21.78 1.73 -10.99
C ARG A 99 22.86 2.71 -10.58
N LEU A 100 22.87 3.16 -9.32
CA LEU A 100 23.91 4.05 -8.78
C LEU A 100 25.27 3.35 -8.77
N VAL A 101 25.34 2.11 -8.25
CA VAL A 101 26.57 1.30 -8.24
C VAL A 101 27.13 1.16 -9.66
N ALA A 102 26.29 0.81 -10.63
CA ALA A 102 26.71 0.67 -12.04
C ALA A 102 27.19 1.99 -12.68
N HIS A 103 26.82 3.14 -12.11
CA HIS A 103 27.21 4.45 -12.62
C HIS A 103 28.54 4.94 -12.02
N VAL A 104 28.75 4.75 -10.72
CA VAL A 104 29.94 5.25 -10.01
C VAL A 104 31.24 4.62 -10.51
N GLY A 105 31.20 3.42 -11.09
CA GLY A 105 32.38 2.78 -11.70
C GLY A 105 32.89 3.43 -13.00
N LYS A 106 32.23 4.48 -13.51
CA LYS A 106 32.60 5.12 -14.79
C LYS A 106 33.60 6.28 -14.65
N ARG A 107 33.71 6.87 -13.45
CA ARG A 107 34.62 7.99 -13.15
C ARG A 107 34.84 8.05 -11.65
N GLU A 108 36.06 8.38 -11.24
CA GLU A 108 36.37 8.64 -9.84
C GLU A 108 35.70 9.96 -9.39
N ASP A 109 34.73 9.84 -8.50
CA ASP A 109 33.98 10.96 -7.90
C ASP A 109 33.73 10.65 -6.40
N PRO A 110 34.50 11.26 -5.50
CA PRO A 110 34.38 11.04 -4.06
C PRO A 110 33.01 11.43 -3.48
N HIS A 111 32.31 12.41 -4.05
CA HIS A 111 30.99 12.81 -3.57
C HIS A 111 29.93 11.77 -3.97
N ALA A 112 30.02 11.25 -5.19
CA ALA A 112 29.16 10.15 -5.63
C ALA A 112 29.36 8.89 -4.77
N LEU A 113 30.60 8.58 -4.40
CA LEU A 113 30.93 7.47 -3.50
C LEU A 113 30.37 7.68 -2.08
N ALA A 114 30.48 8.89 -1.53
CA ALA A 114 29.91 9.20 -0.21
C ALA A 114 28.38 9.03 -0.19
N HIS A 115 27.69 9.50 -1.23
CA HIS A 115 26.24 9.30 -1.36
C HIS A 115 25.87 7.83 -1.55
N LEU A 116 26.66 7.07 -2.31
CA LEU A 116 26.45 5.64 -2.45
C LEU A 116 26.60 4.90 -1.11
N GLY A 117 27.58 5.28 -0.28
CA GLY A 117 27.72 4.77 1.09
C GLY A 117 26.51 5.10 1.97
N ALA A 118 25.97 6.32 1.88
CA ALA A 118 24.75 6.69 2.60
C ALA A 118 23.53 5.85 2.17
N VAL A 119 23.40 5.58 0.87
CA VAL A 119 22.36 4.69 0.32
C VAL A 119 22.52 3.26 0.84
N ASP A 120 23.75 2.74 0.88
CA ASP A 120 24.05 1.41 1.40
C ASP A 120 23.63 1.27 2.88
N VAL A 121 24.03 2.23 3.73
CA VAL A 121 23.64 2.26 5.14
C VAL A 121 22.12 2.30 5.31
N ALA A 122 21.43 3.15 4.54
CA ALA A 122 19.97 3.26 4.61
C ALA A 122 19.27 1.97 4.18
N LEU A 123 19.74 1.32 3.10
CA LEU A 123 19.18 0.05 2.63
C LEU A 123 19.44 -1.09 3.63
N HIS A 124 20.64 -1.13 4.21
CA HIS A 124 20.99 -2.13 5.22
C HIS A 124 20.09 -2.01 6.45
N ALA A 125 19.94 -0.80 6.98
CA ALA A 125 19.04 -0.55 8.11
C ALA A 125 17.58 -0.93 7.78
N ALA A 126 17.09 -0.56 6.59
CA ALA A 126 15.73 -0.86 6.17
C ALA A 126 15.46 -2.38 6.08
N ILE A 127 16.38 -3.16 5.50
CA ILE A 127 16.18 -4.61 5.38
C ILE A 127 16.24 -5.31 6.73
N ASP A 128 17.06 -4.85 7.66
CA ASP A 128 17.15 -5.44 8.98
C ASP A 128 15.85 -5.23 9.76
N VAL A 129 15.29 -4.02 9.72
CA VAL A 129 13.98 -3.73 10.33
C VAL A 129 12.87 -4.56 9.66
N LEU A 130 12.85 -4.65 8.33
CA LEU A 130 11.84 -5.44 7.60
C LEU A 130 11.95 -6.95 7.88
N ARG A 131 13.16 -7.49 8.00
CA ARG A 131 13.38 -8.91 8.34
C ARG A 131 12.99 -9.20 9.78
N ALA A 132 13.37 -8.34 10.72
CA ALA A 132 12.95 -8.46 12.11
C ALA A 132 11.41 -8.38 12.22
N ALA A 133 10.79 -7.49 11.44
CA ALA A 133 9.35 -7.38 11.37
C ALA A 133 8.69 -8.65 10.85
N ALA A 134 9.17 -9.20 9.72
CA ALA A 134 8.67 -10.44 9.16
C ALA A 134 8.77 -11.60 10.16
N ALA A 135 9.93 -11.76 10.82
CA ALA A 135 10.13 -12.80 11.82
C ALA A 135 9.18 -12.66 13.02
N HIS A 136 8.92 -11.44 13.49
CA HIS A 136 7.95 -11.19 14.56
C HIS A 136 6.51 -11.51 14.12
N LEU A 137 6.12 -11.12 12.90
CA LEU A 137 4.79 -11.41 12.36
C LEU A 137 4.55 -12.91 12.18
N ASP A 138 5.55 -13.66 11.74
CA ASP A 138 5.45 -15.11 11.59
C ASP A 138 5.27 -15.82 12.95
N GLN A 139 5.89 -15.29 14.01
CA GLN A 139 5.80 -15.84 15.37
C GLN A 139 4.52 -15.43 16.10
N ALA A 140 4.04 -14.20 15.88
CA ALA A 140 2.92 -13.61 16.60
C ALA A 140 1.92 -12.89 15.66
N PRO A 141 1.27 -13.62 14.74
CA PRO A 141 0.45 -13.02 13.67
C PRO A 141 -0.83 -12.32 14.16
N ALA A 142 -1.19 -12.47 15.43
CA ALA A 142 -2.36 -11.81 16.04
C ALA A 142 -1.99 -10.58 16.89
N GLU A 143 -0.70 -10.33 17.12
CA GLU A 143 -0.26 -9.18 17.92
C GLU A 143 -0.38 -7.87 17.14
N ASN A 144 -0.55 -6.77 17.87
CA ASN A 144 -0.60 -5.45 17.26
C ASN A 144 0.80 -5.04 16.79
N ALA A 145 0.99 -5.00 15.47
CA ALA A 145 2.26 -4.65 14.84
C ALA A 145 2.42 -3.13 14.57
N GLU A 146 1.59 -2.24 15.13
CA GLU A 146 1.64 -0.80 14.82
C GLU A 146 3.02 -0.17 15.01
N ILE A 147 3.65 -0.39 16.18
CA ILE A 147 4.96 0.20 16.48
C ILE A 147 6.01 -0.28 15.48
N LEU A 148 5.96 -1.56 15.13
CA LEU A 148 6.86 -2.18 14.18
C LEU A 148 6.62 -1.62 12.77
N ALA A 149 5.36 -1.52 12.35
CA ALA A 149 4.97 -0.96 11.06
C ALA A 149 5.39 0.50 10.88
N ARG A 150 5.40 1.30 11.95
CA ARG A 150 5.89 2.69 11.94
C ARG A 150 7.41 2.83 11.90
N ARG A 151 8.14 1.73 12.15
CA ARG A 151 9.61 1.69 12.06
C ARG A 151 10.10 1.19 10.70
N CYS A 152 9.28 0.38 10.01
CA CYS A 152 9.49 -0.03 8.62
C CYS A 152 9.29 1.14 7.67
#